data_AF-A0A2T5NJW6-F1
#
_entry.id   AF-A0A2T5NJW6-F1
#
_cell.length_a   1.000
_cell.length_b   1.000
_cell.length_c   1.000
_cell.angle_alpha   90.00
_cell.angle_beta   90.00
_cell.angle_gamma   90.00
#
_symmetry.space_group_name_H-M   'P 1'
#
loop_
_entity.id
_entity.type
_entity.pdbx_description
1 polymer ?
#
loop_
_entity_poly.entity_id
_entity_poly.type
_entity_poly.pdbx_seq_one_letter_code
_entity_poly.pdbx_strand_id
1 'polypeptide(L)'
;MLYFFISASITPILLIGIASQLMGDSSLAPIFNFLSLKHLMGSGGMQSETLKNTAAVTFSYIRLSIPIYFIAIIFLFRRDFAFSNLDLSHFSWKRVTLSLFAIGGMLAFMVYITYFDGSNLESGRYIIRIAATNPILYSILASCHVMMFYFIAHLTFISLIFQPIYLIKNR
;
A
#
# COMPACT_ATOMS: atom_id res chain seq x y z
N MET A 1 -13.28 5.25 -11.58
CA MET A 1 -13.21 4.15 -10.59
C MET A 1 -11.89 4.16 -9.81
N LEU A 2 -10.73 4.30 -10.45
CA LEU A 2 -9.43 4.33 -9.75
C LEU A 2 -9.30 5.47 -8.71
N TYR A 3 -9.68 6.69 -9.12
CA TYR A 3 -9.74 7.85 -8.23
C TYR A 3 -10.68 7.64 -7.04
N PHE A 4 -11.78 6.89 -7.22
CA PHE A 4 -12.69 6.56 -6.13
C PHE A 4 -12.00 5.66 -5.09
N PHE A 5 -11.25 4.64 -5.51
CA PHE A 5 -10.48 3.81 -4.57
C PHE A 5 -9.38 4.60 -3.86
N ILE A 6 -8.65 5.45 -4.60
CA ILE A 6 -7.64 6.33 -3.99
C ILE A 6 -8.28 7.20 -2.91
N SER A 7 -9.38 7.88 -3.22
CA SER A 7 -10.10 8.72 -2.25
C SER A 7 -10.69 7.90 -1.11
N ALA A 8 -11.27 6.73 -1.39
CA ALA A 8 -11.84 5.84 -0.39
C ALA A 8 -10.78 5.29 0.57
N SER A 9 -9.51 5.24 0.18
CA SER A 9 -8.41 4.78 1.02
C SER A 9 -7.66 5.89 1.73
N ILE A 10 -7.50 7.07 1.12
CA ILE A 10 -6.85 8.21 1.77
C ILE A 10 -7.79 8.89 2.78
N THR A 11 -9.07 9.05 2.43
CA THR A 11 -10.02 9.82 3.26
C THR A 11 -10.12 9.24 4.67
N PRO A 12 -10.29 7.92 4.88
CA PRO A 12 -10.32 7.35 6.22
C PRO A 12 -9.02 7.57 7.01
N ILE A 13 -7.86 7.51 6.37
CA ILE A 13 -6.55 7.76 7.00
C ILE A 13 -6.46 9.20 7.52
N LEU A 14 -6.89 10.16 6.70
CA LEU A 14 -6.92 11.57 7.10
C LEU A 14 -7.95 11.81 8.20
N LEU A 15 -9.13 11.18 8.13
CA LEU A 15 -10.15 11.27 9.18
C LEU A 15 -9.66 10.71 10.51
N ILE A 16 -8.91 9.61 10.52
CA ILE A 16 -8.27 9.06 11.73
C ILE A 16 -7.33 10.09 12.35
N GLY A 17 -6.51 10.77 11.53
CA GLY A 17 -5.60 11.82 12.00
C GLY A 17 -6.33 13.03 12.58
N ILE A 18 -7.38 13.49 11.91
CA ILE A 18 -8.22 14.62 12.39
C ILE A 18 -8.93 14.23 13.69
N ALA A 19 -9.53 13.03 13.77
CA ALA A 19 -10.20 12.56 14.97
C ALA A 19 -9.22 12.45 16.14
N SER A 20 -8.03 11.90 15.91
CA SER A 20 -6.96 11.82 16.91
C SER A 20 -6.49 13.21 17.38
N GLN A 21 -6.34 14.17 16.46
CA GLN A 21 -5.99 15.56 16.81
C GLN A 21 -7.07 16.24 17.67
N LEU A 22 -8.35 16.02 17.35
CA LEU A 22 -9.47 16.69 18.02
C LEU A 22 -9.86 16.03 19.36
N MET A 23 -9.78 14.70 19.44
CA MET A 23 -10.31 13.91 20.56
C MET A 23 -9.21 13.23 21.39
N GLY A 24 -7.95 13.34 20.96
CA GLY A 24 -6.80 12.64 21.53
C GLY A 24 -6.67 11.20 21.04
N ASP A 25 -5.43 10.67 21.07
CA ASP A 25 -5.10 9.32 20.60
C ASP A 25 -5.91 8.23 21.34
N SER A 26 -6.17 8.41 22.63
CA SER A 26 -6.94 7.46 23.45
C SER A 26 -8.37 7.26 22.98
N SER A 27 -8.94 8.21 22.25
CA SER A 27 -10.30 8.08 21.68
C SER A 27 -10.41 6.95 20.66
N LEU A 28 -9.28 6.55 20.05
CA LEU A 28 -9.20 5.45 19.09
C LEU A 28 -8.99 4.08 19.76
N ALA A 29 -8.75 4.02 21.07
CA ALA A 29 -8.53 2.77 21.79
C ALA A 29 -9.68 1.74 21.65
N PRO A 30 -10.98 2.13 21.63
CA PRO A 30 -12.06 1.17 21.38
C PRO A 30 -11.99 0.53 19.99
N ILE A 31 -11.60 1.31 18.98
CA ILE A 31 -11.43 0.82 17.59
C ILE A 31 -10.23 -0.12 17.54
N PHE A 32 -9.11 0.27 18.16
CA PHE A 32 -7.94 -0.58 18.31
C PHE A 32 -8.27 -1.92 18.99
N ASN A 33 -9.00 -1.89 20.11
CA ASN A 33 -9.42 -3.09 20.84
C ASN A 33 -10.32 -3.97 19.98
N PHE A 34 -11.27 -3.39 19.25
CA PHE A 34 -12.13 -4.15 18.32
C PHE A 34 -11.34 -4.84 17.21
N LEU A 35 -10.41 -4.12 16.57
CA LEU A 35 -9.56 -4.68 15.52
C LEU A 35 -8.65 -5.79 16.08
N SER A 36 -8.10 -5.59 17.28
CA SER A 36 -7.24 -6.56 17.98
C SER A 36 -7.99 -7.84 18.31
N LEU A 37 -9.21 -7.73 18.87
CA LEU A 37 -10.08 -8.85 19.19
C LEU A 37 -10.48 -9.68 17.96
N LYS A 38 -10.50 -9.07 16.78
CA LYS A 38 -10.81 -9.75 15.51
C LYS A 38 -9.57 -10.30 14.79
N HIS A 39 -8.38 -10.25 15.41
CA HIS A 39 -7.10 -10.60 14.78
C HIS A 39 -6.83 -9.85 13.46
N LEU A 40 -7.44 -8.68 13.29
CA LEU A 40 -7.24 -7.80 12.13
C LEU A 40 -6.04 -6.85 12.35
N MET A 41 -5.29 -7.05 13.44
CA MET A 41 -4.11 -6.29 13.79
C MET A 41 -2.85 -7.15 13.77
N GLY A 42 -1.76 -6.51 13.35
CA GLY A 42 -0.39 -7.00 13.45
C GLY A 42 0.52 -5.83 13.84
N SER A 43 1.70 -6.11 14.38
CA SER A 43 2.65 -5.11 14.86
C SER A 43 3.50 -4.44 13.77
N GLY A 44 3.30 -4.78 12.50
CA GLY A 44 4.07 -4.17 11.41
C GLY A 44 3.61 -2.76 11.01
N GLY A 45 4.21 -2.19 9.98
CA GLY A 45 3.98 -0.82 9.55
C GLY A 45 4.80 0.20 10.36
N MET A 46 4.71 1.46 9.96
CA MET A 46 5.39 2.55 10.64
C MET A 46 4.74 2.78 12.01
N GLN A 47 5.49 2.56 13.09
CA GLN A 47 4.98 2.67 14.45
C GLN A 47 5.26 4.06 15.03
N SER A 48 4.44 4.47 15.99
CA SER A 48 4.71 5.64 16.84
C SER A 48 4.50 5.31 18.31
N GLU A 49 5.47 5.70 19.13
CA GLU A 49 5.36 5.61 20.59
C GLU A 49 4.41 6.65 21.18
N THR A 50 4.29 7.80 20.52
CA THR A 50 3.43 8.92 20.95
C THR A 50 1.98 8.72 20.52
N LEU A 51 1.77 8.17 19.31
CA LEU A 51 0.47 8.03 18.65
C LEU A 51 0.10 6.55 18.44
N LYS A 52 0.16 5.76 19.51
CA LYS A 52 0.05 4.30 19.45
C LYS A 52 -1.27 3.83 18.80
N ASN A 53 -2.40 4.40 19.21
CA ASN A 53 -3.71 3.96 18.70
C ASN A 53 -3.92 4.45 17.27
N THR A 54 -3.55 5.71 16.99
CA THR A 54 -3.60 6.30 15.65
C THR A 54 -2.78 5.48 14.66
N ALA A 55 -1.55 5.13 15.03
CA ALA A 55 -0.65 4.35 14.20
C ALA A 55 -1.22 2.97 13.89
N ALA A 56 -1.68 2.27 14.93
CA ALA A 56 -2.21 0.92 14.81
C ALA A 56 -3.51 0.88 13.99
N VAL A 57 -4.47 1.78 14.24
CA VAL A 57 -5.73 1.84 13.48
C VAL A 57 -5.47 2.20 12.02
N THR A 58 -4.57 3.16 11.77
CA THR A 58 -4.19 3.57 10.40
C THR A 58 -3.57 2.42 9.63
N PHE A 59 -2.55 1.73 10.18
CA PHE A 59 -1.88 0.64 9.47
C PHE A 59 -2.75 -0.61 9.31
N SER A 60 -3.66 -0.89 10.26
CA SER A 60 -4.68 -1.93 10.06
C SER A 60 -5.62 -1.59 8.90
N TYR A 61 -6.05 -0.33 8.78
CA TYR A 61 -6.84 0.10 7.64
C TYR A 61 -6.07 -0.09 6.31
N ILE A 62 -4.81 0.34 6.27
CA ILE A 62 -3.94 0.20 5.10
C ILE A 62 -3.85 -1.26 4.66
N ARG A 63 -3.57 -2.18 5.60
CA ARG A 63 -3.49 -3.63 5.35
C ARG A 63 -4.74 -4.24 4.78
N LEU A 64 -5.91 -3.74 5.15
CA LEU A 64 -7.19 -4.22 4.64
C LEU A 64 -7.47 -3.62 3.26
N SER A 65 -7.16 -2.34 3.06
CA SER A 65 -7.43 -1.63 1.81
C SER A 65 -6.55 -2.08 0.64
N ILE A 66 -5.28 -2.44 0.87
CA ILE A 66 -4.33 -2.80 -0.19
C ILE A 66 -4.77 -4.07 -0.96
N PRO A 67 -5.09 -5.21 -0.32
CA PRO A 67 -5.57 -6.40 -1.04
C PRO A 67 -6.85 -6.14 -1.82
N ILE A 68 -7.80 -5.38 -1.24
CA ILE A 68 -9.05 -5.00 -1.91
C ILE A 68 -8.77 -4.21 -3.18
N TYR A 69 -7.82 -3.26 -3.11
CA TYR A 69 -7.39 -2.48 -4.25
C TYR A 69 -6.78 -3.34 -5.36
N PHE A 70 -5.90 -4.28 -5.02
CA PHE A 70 -5.32 -5.22 -5.97
C PHE A 70 -6.39 -6.05 -6.69
N ILE A 71 -7.35 -6.60 -5.95
CA ILE A 71 -8.47 -7.37 -6.52
C ILE A 71 -9.30 -6.49 -7.46
N ALA A 72 -9.59 -5.25 -7.06
CA ALA A 72 -10.36 -4.31 -7.89
C ALA A 72 -9.65 -3.97 -9.21
N ILE A 73 -8.34 -3.74 -9.18
CA ILE A 73 -7.53 -3.52 -10.39
C ILE A 73 -7.58 -4.74 -11.29
N ILE A 74 -7.31 -5.94 -10.75
CA ILE A 74 -7.31 -7.17 -11.54
C ILE A 74 -8.67 -7.36 -12.21
N PHE A 75 -9.77 -7.18 -11.48
CA PHE A 75 -11.12 -7.32 -12.01
C PHE A 75 -11.42 -6.31 -13.12
N LEU A 76 -11.06 -5.04 -12.92
CA LEU A 76 -11.27 -3.97 -13.89
C LEU A 76 -10.58 -4.26 -15.22
N PHE A 77 -9.30 -4.60 -15.15
CA PHE A 77 -8.49 -4.78 -16.35
C PHE A 77 -8.66 -6.15 -17.00
N ARG A 78 -9.05 -7.20 -16.26
CA ARG A 78 -9.41 -8.50 -16.86
C ARG A 78 -10.48 -8.35 -17.93
N ARG A 79 -11.36 -7.35 -17.80
CA ARG A 79 -12.44 -7.08 -18.76
C ARG A 79 -11.95 -6.53 -20.09
N ASP A 80 -10.78 -5.89 -20.11
CA ASP A 80 -10.22 -5.21 -21.28
C ASP A 80 -9.11 -6.01 -21.98
N PHE A 81 -8.57 -7.06 -21.32
CA PHE A 81 -7.50 -7.90 -21.88
C PHE A 81 -8.01 -9.26 -22.37
N ALA A 82 -8.41 -9.31 -23.65
CA ALA A 82 -8.46 -10.57 -24.39
C ALA A 82 -7.06 -10.87 -24.94
N PHE A 83 -6.39 -11.91 -24.42
CA PHE A 83 -5.09 -12.41 -24.90
C PHE A 83 -5.13 -13.02 -26.32
N SER A 84 -6.15 -12.72 -27.12
CA SER A 84 -6.29 -13.26 -28.47
C SER A 84 -5.26 -12.60 -29.39
N ASN A 85 -4.25 -13.38 -29.78
CA ASN A 85 -3.26 -13.11 -30.84
C ASN A 85 -1.90 -12.52 -30.42
N LEU A 86 -1.33 -12.92 -29.28
CA LEU A 86 0.10 -12.70 -29.04
C LEU A 86 0.92 -13.86 -29.62
N ASP A 87 1.71 -13.58 -30.66
CA ASP A 87 2.70 -14.51 -31.21
C ASP A 87 3.89 -14.61 -30.24
N LEU A 88 3.96 -15.74 -29.53
CA LEU A 88 4.98 -16.01 -28.51
C LEU A 88 6.30 -16.54 -29.09
N SER A 89 6.41 -16.67 -30.41
CA SER A 89 7.59 -17.27 -31.05
C SER A 89 8.88 -16.46 -30.85
N HIS A 90 8.80 -15.16 -30.51
CA HIS A 90 9.95 -14.23 -30.39
C HIS A 90 10.17 -13.71 -28.96
N PHE A 91 9.92 -14.56 -27.97
CA PHE A 91 9.95 -14.21 -26.55
C PHE A 91 11.37 -14.16 -25.98
N SER A 92 11.83 -13.00 -25.48
CA SER A 92 13.11 -12.90 -24.76
C SER A 92 12.96 -13.29 -23.29
N TRP A 93 13.13 -14.59 -23.00
CA TRP A 93 13.05 -15.12 -21.62
C TRP A 93 13.89 -14.35 -20.62
N LYS A 94 15.13 -13.96 -20.96
CA LYS A 94 16.01 -13.17 -20.08
C LYS A 94 15.36 -11.87 -19.61
N ARG A 95 14.74 -11.10 -20.52
CA ARG A 95 14.12 -9.81 -20.19
C ARG A 95 12.84 -9.99 -19.36
N VAL A 96 12.10 -11.05 -19.63
CA VAL A 96 10.87 -11.39 -18.92
C VAL A 96 11.21 -11.82 -17.49
N THR A 97 12.17 -12.72 -17.32
CA THR A 97 12.63 -13.15 -16.00
C THR A 97 13.19 -11.98 -15.19
N LEU A 98 14.00 -11.10 -15.79
CA LEU A 98 14.52 -9.90 -15.11
C LEU A 98 13.39 -8.98 -14.64
N SER A 99 12.37 -8.82 -15.48
CA SER A 99 11.23 -7.95 -15.14
C SER A 99 10.36 -8.54 -14.04
N LEU A 100 10.08 -9.86 -14.08
CA LEU A 100 9.40 -10.56 -13.01
C LEU A 100 10.18 -10.47 -11.68
N PHE A 101 11.52 -10.54 -11.72
CA PHE A 101 12.36 -10.32 -10.54
C PHE A 101 12.24 -8.90 -10.00
N ALA A 102 12.30 -7.88 -10.86
CA ALA A 102 12.17 -6.49 -10.44
C ALA A 102 10.80 -6.21 -9.81
N ILE A 103 9.73 -6.66 -10.44
CA ILE A 103 8.36 -6.52 -9.96
C ILE A 103 8.15 -7.29 -8.66
N GLY A 104 8.58 -8.56 -8.62
CA GLY A 104 8.49 -9.42 -7.45
C GLY A 104 9.26 -8.85 -6.26
N GLY A 105 10.45 -8.28 -6.51
CA GLY A 105 11.23 -7.57 -5.50
C GLY A 105 10.52 -6.33 -4.96
N MET A 106 9.94 -5.50 -5.83
CA MET A 106 9.16 -4.33 -5.42
C MET A 106 7.93 -4.72 -4.60
N LEU A 107 7.18 -5.75 -5.00
CA LEU A 107 6.05 -6.28 -4.24
C LEU A 107 6.48 -6.86 -2.89
N ALA A 108 7.55 -7.64 -2.86
CA ALA A 108 8.07 -8.25 -1.62
C ALA A 108 8.52 -7.18 -0.62
N PHE A 109 9.22 -6.14 -1.10
CA PHE A 109 9.61 -4.99 -0.27
C PHE A 109 8.39 -4.25 0.30
N MET A 110 7.35 -4.08 -0.52
CA MET A 110 6.09 -3.45 -0.11
C MET A 110 5.35 -4.28 0.96
N VAL A 111 5.24 -5.60 0.75
CA VAL A 111 4.68 -6.52 1.75
C VAL A 111 5.50 -6.46 3.04
N TYR A 112 6.83 -6.44 2.93
CA TYR A 112 7.73 -6.28 4.07
C TYR A 112 7.39 -5.02 4.87
N ILE A 113 7.35 -3.84 4.24
CA ILE A 113 7.08 -2.60 4.97
C ILE A 113 5.68 -2.59 5.61
N THR A 114 4.65 -3.08 4.91
CA THR A 114 3.28 -3.02 5.43
C THR A 114 3.03 -4.00 6.59
N TYR A 115 3.59 -5.20 6.50
CA TYR A 115 3.23 -6.31 7.38
C TYR A 115 4.32 -6.67 8.39
N PHE A 116 5.59 -6.35 8.11
CA PHE A 116 6.73 -6.82 8.90
C PHE A 116 7.65 -5.71 9.43
N ASP A 117 7.74 -4.56 8.76
CA ASP A 117 8.51 -3.43 9.29
C ASP A 117 7.90 -2.97 10.62
N GLY A 118 8.71 -2.86 11.66
CA GLY A 118 8.30 -2.38 12.98
C GLY A 118 9.04 -1.10 13.35
N SER A 119 9.52 -0.36 12.35
CA SER A 119 10.31 0.84 12.54
C SER A 119 9.55 1.87 13.38
N ASN A 120 10.20 2.33 14.45
CA ASN A 120 9.70 3.38 15.31
C ASN A 120 10.03 4.74 14.67
N LEU A 121 9.02 5.53 14.28
CA LEU A 121 9.23 6.79 13.59
C LEU A 121 9.93 7.84 14.44
N GLU A 122 9.81 7.77 15.76
CA GLU A 122 10.53 8.63 16.69
C GLU A 122 12.06 8.45 16.61
N SER A 123 12.54 7.30 16.13
CA SER A 123 13.97 7.05 15.86
C SER A 123 14.47 7.67 14.54
N GLY A 124 13.55 8.19 13.72
CA GLY A 124 13.84 8.83 12.45
C GLY A 124 14.47 10.22 12.58
N ARG A 125 14.94 10.77 11.45
CA ARG A 125 15.55 12.11 11.40
C ARG A 125 14.50 13.20 11.15
N TYR A 126 14.67 14.34 11.82
CA TYR A 126 13.95 15.60 11.60
C TYR A 126 12.44 15.43 11.36
N ILE A 127 12.01 15.53 10.09
CA ILE A 127 10.61 15.57 9.66
C ILE A 127 9.88 14.27 10.00
N ILE A 128 10.54 13.12 9.92
CA ILE A 128 9.91 11.82 10.24
C ILE A 128 9.56 11.74 11.72
N ARG A 129 10.46 12.22 12.59
CA ARG A 129 10.22 12.28 14.03
C ARG A 129 9.10 13.25 14.40
N ILE A 130 8.99 14.38 13.70
CA ILE A 130 7.90 15.34 13.89
C ILE A 130 6.56 14.76 13.43
N ALA A 131 6.55 14.02 12.31
CA ALA A 131 5.37 13.31 11.86
C ALA A 131 4.90 12.25 12.86
N ALA A 132 5.83 11.63 13.61
CA ALA A 132 5.50 10.66 14.65
C ALA A 132 4.74 11.26 15.85
N THR A 133 4.87 12.56 16.11
CA THR A 133 4.24 13.21 17.28
C THR A 133 3.00 14.03 16.94
N ASN A 134 2.71 14.24 15.65
CA ASN A 134 1.56 15.01 15.20
C ASN A 134 0.59 14.12 14.38
N PRO A 135 -0.65 13.90 14.86
CA PRO A 135 -1.63 13.04 14.19
C PRO A 135 -1.90 13.38 12.72
N ILE A 136 -1.94 14.66 12.36
CA ILE A 136 -2.21 15.10 10.99
C ILE A 136 -1.01 14.76 10.10
N LEU A 137 0.20 15.11 10.53
CA LEU A 137 1.42 14.81 9.78
C LEU A 137 1.64 13.30 9.66
N TYR A 138 1.34 12.54 10.71
CA TYR A 138 1.33 11.08 10.69
C TYR A 138 0.40 10.55 9.60
N SER A 139 -0.85 11.02 9.56
CA SER A 139 -1.83 10.59 8.55
C SER A 139 -1.47 11.01 7.13
N ILE A 140 -0.82 12.16 6.94
CA ILE A 140 -0.27 12.56 5.63
C ILE A 140 0.84 11.60 5.21
N LEU A 141 1.79 11.30 6.10
CA LEU A 141 2.87 10.35 5.85
C LEU A 141 2.32 8.96 5.49
N ALA A 142 1.34 8.47 6.25
CA ALA A 142 0.67 7.21 5.98
C ALA A 142 -0.08 7.21 4.64
N SER A 143 -0.72 8.33 4.27
CA SER A 143 -1.39 8.50 2.97
C SER A 143 -0.39 8.49 1.80
N CYS A 144 0.76 9.14 1.94
CA CYS A 144 1.85 9.06 0.97
C CYS A 144 2.34 7.61 0.81
N HIS A 145 2.40 6.87 1.92
CA HIS A 145 2.77 5.47 1.92
C HIS A 145 1.78 4.64 1.10
N VAL A 146 0.47 4.77 1.33
CA VAL A 146 -0.59 4.12 0.53
C VAL A 146 -0.51 4.47 -0.96
N MET A 147 -0.27 5.74 -1.28
CA MET A 147 -0.12 6.16 -2.67
C MET A 147 1.07 5.50 -3.36
N MET A 148 2.19 5.33 -2.64
CA MET A 148 3.34 4.59 -3.14
C MET A 148 2.99 3.12 -3.41
N PHE A 149 2.21 2.46 -2.54
CA PHE A 149 1.71 1.10 -2.81
C PHE A 149 0.88 1.04 -4.08
N TYR A 150 -0.03 1.99 -4.26
CA TYR A 150 -0.89 2.03 -5.42
C TYR A 150 -0.12 2.26 -6.71
N PHE A 151 0.89 3.13 -6.67
CA PHE A 151 1.79 3.34 -7.79
C PHE A 151 2.57 2.06 -8.14
N ILE A 152 3.10 1.35 -7.16
CA ILE A 152 3.85 0.10 -7.39
C ILE A 152 2.94 -1.02 -7.87
N ALA A 153 1.73 -1.15 -7.31
CA ALA A 153 0.72 -2.09 -7.77
C ALA A 153 0.35 -1.84 -9.24
N HIS A 154 0.18 -0.57 -9.62
CA HIS A 154 -0.04 -0.16 -11.00
C HIS A 154 1.12 -0.52 -11.91
N LEU A 155 2.35 -0.17 -11.52
CA LEU A 155 3.54 -0.50 -12.30
C LEU A 155 3.70 -2.01 -12.47
N THR A 156 3.41 -2.78 -11.43
CA THR A 156 3.41 -4.25 -11.45
C THR A 156 2.40 -4.76 -12.46
N PHE A 157 1.19 -4.24 -12.41
CA PHE A 157 0.09 -4.65 -13.28
C PHE A 157 0.34 -4.29 -14.75
N ILE A 158 0.78 -3.05 -15.02
CA ILE A 158 1.22 -2.61 -16.35
C ILE A 158 2.34 -3.51 -16.84
N SER A 159 3.31 -3.82 -15.98
CA SER A 159 4.46 -4.62 -16.39
C SER A 159 4.04 -6.05 -16.72
N LEU A 160 3.19 -6.68 -15.92
CA LEU A 160 2.72 -8.05 -16.17
C LEU A 160 1.91 -8.18 -17.47
N ILE A 161 1.22 -7.13 -17.91
CA ILE A 161 0.35 -7.19 -19.09
C ILE A 161 1.00 -6.58 -20.34
N PHE A 162 1.61 -5.41 -20.22
CA PHE A 162 2.23 -4.72 -21.34
C PHE A 162 3.65 -5.19 -21.63
N GLN A 163 4.44 -5.62 -20.64
CA GLN A 163 5.80 -6.08 -20.97
C GLN A 163 5.82 -7.30 -21.88
N PRO A 164 4.95 -8.32 -21.75
CA PRO A 164 4.90 -9.38 -22.76
C PRO A 164 4.76 -8.82 -24.17
N ILE A 165 3.94 -7.78 -24.37
CA ILE A 165 3.69 -7.12 -25.66
C ILE A 165 4.93 -6.38 -26.17
N TYR A 166 5.67 -5.67 -25.30
CA TYR A 166 6.88 -4.91 -25.68
C TYR A 166 8.18 -5.74 -25.67
N LEU A 167 8.19 -6.89 -25.01
CA LEU A 167 9.33 -7.83 -24.93
C LEU A 167 9.29 -8.89 -26.05
N ILE A 168 8.14 -9.09 -26.68
CA ILE A 168 8.03 -9.68 -28.01
C ILE A 168 8.62 -8.66 -28.97
N LYS A 169 9.73 -9.04 -29.60
CA LYS A 169 10.51 -8.16 -30.45
C LYS A 169 9.71 -7.76 -31.69
N ASN A 170 9.23 -6.51 -31.79
CA ASN A 170 8.87 -5.94 -33.09
C ASN A 170 10.15 -5.47 -33.80
N ARG A 171 10.76 -6.43 -34.52
CA ARG A 171 11.95 -6.31 -35.38
C ARG A 171 13.29 -6.15 -34.66
#